data_AF-A0ABD7UYY8-F1
#
_entry.id   AF-A0ABD7UYY8-F1
#
_cell.length_a   1.000
_cell.length_b   1.000
_cell.length_c   1.000
_cell.angle_alpha   90.00
_cell.angle_beta   90.00
_cell.angle_gamma   90.00
#
_symmetry.space_group_name_H-M   'P 1'
#
loop_
_entity.id
_entity.type
_entity.pdbx_description
1 polymer ?
#
loop_
_entity_poly.entity_id
_entity_poly.type
_entity_poly.pdbx_seq_one_letter_code
_entity_poly.pdbx_strand_id
1 'polypeptide(L)'
;MWFDRELEQYDIAAEELAKQEKELLEKLAECRDGGDLLADYRRYEQRLRQVKERQRGLIIGREQYIVDRDKLAAWGPTDDWVVAGSIVTVRYLDGHRDTFVLTERHTDTEYETISYDSPMGQAVRRRRAGDKVHLPAGASLVVESVEPGFRMPPLAEGQRHPSGRPPRQTGGARQVPTAANAAEALSLQRCKDKAYRDDLYRRRYEPQVRSINEYVDRLRTERKTLIPYVAPTYGGVKARLLTLMQDPGPKTDLGKTDGSGMICLENADLTAARQKFFLKEAGIAVSDIVSWNAYPWPKPHPQTTDTDRRAALALRDFLALTPDIEVVILNGVVAKRIWGLLAGEIAPRSVAGIRSIPTFHTSERAINPDQKSAEYIDRVHKDLSAKYATAARLLYGYSE
;
A
#
# COMPACT_ATOMS: atom_id res chain seq x y z
N MET A 1 -3.49 -5.10 25.03
CA MET A 1 -2.50 -4.17 24.46
C MET A 1 -3.23 -2.88 24.14
N TRP A 2 -2.76 -1.75 24.67
CA TRP A 2 -3.32 -0.43 24.38
C TRP A 2 -2.91 0.02 22.98
N PHE A 3 -3.85 0.56 22.22
CA PHE A 3 -3.61 1.17 20.90
C PHE A 3 -4.76 2.09 20.54
N ASP A 4 -4.54 3.01 19.60
CA ASP A 4 -5.55 3.92 19.09
C ASP A 4 -5.20 4.35 17.66
N ARG A 5 -5.88 3.75 16.66
CA ARG A 5 -5.54 3.98 15.25
C ARG A 5 -5.79 5.41 14.80
N GLU A 6 -6.79 6.09 15.35
CA GLU A 6 -7.10 7.46 14.96
C GLU A 6 -6.09 8.44 15.55
N LEU A 7 -5.65 8.25 16.79
CA LEU A 7 -4.53 9.04 17.33
C LEU A 7 -3.26 8.87 16.51
N GLU A 8 -2.95 7.64 16.07
CA GLU A 8 -1.85 7.41 15.13
C GLU A 8 -2.05 8.23 13.83
N GLN A 9 -3.27 8.31 13.29
CA GLN A 9 -3.56 9.19 12.12
C GLN A 9 -3.36 10.67 12.42
N TYR A 10 -3.69 11.12 13.64
CA TYR A 10 -3.49 12.50 14.07
C TYR A 10 -2.03 12.88 14.11
N ASP A 11 -1.21 12.00 14.66
CA ASP A 11 0.21 12.25 14.84
C ASP A 11 0.92 12.26 13.45
N ILE A 12 0.58 11.33 12.55
CA ILE A 12 1.09 11.30 11.16
C ILE A 12 0.79 12.59 10.39
N ALA A 13 -0.45 13.05 10.47
CA ALA A 13 -0.86 14.26 9.75
C ALA A 13 -0.21 15.53 10.34
N ALA A 14 0.11 15.52 11.65
CA ALA A 14 0.79 16.64 12.30
C ALA A 14 2.24 16.74 11.82
N GLU A 15 2.92 15.60 11.74
CA GLU A 15 4.31 15.50 11.26
C GLU A 15 4.45 15.94 9.80
N GLU A 16 3.53 15.50 8.92
CA GLU A 16 3.52 15.91 7.52
C GLU A 16 3.37 17.43 7.35
N LEU A 17 2.45 18.04 8.12
CA LEU A 17 2.27 19.49 8.09
C LEU A 17 3.47 20.24 8.68
N ALA A 18 4.12 19.71 9.72
CA ALA A 18 5.33 20.28 10.28
C ALA A 18 6.50 20.25 9.27
N LYS A 19 6.63 19.17 8.49
CA LYS A 19 7.62 19.07 7.41
C LYS A 19 7.35 20.08 6.30
N GLN A 20 6.09 20.21 5.87
CA GLN A 20 5.70 21.22 4.88
C GLN A 20 5.96 22.65 5.37
N GLU A 21 5.70 22.94 6.65
CA GLU A 21 6.03 24.23 7.26
C GLU A 21 7.54 24.49 7.21
N LYS A 22 8.37 23.51 7.61
CA LYS A 22 9.83 23.65 7.58
C LYS A 22 10.36 23.93 6.17
N GLU A 23 9.92 23.17 5.17
CA GLU A 23 10.34 23.36 3.77
C GLU A 23 9.92 24.74 3.23
N LEU A 24 8.72 25.22 3.59
CA LEU A 24 8.26 26.55 3.19
C LEU A 24 9.04 27.66 3.88
N LEU A 25 9.44 27.48 5.14
CA LEU A 25 10.29 28.43 5.87
C LEU A 25 11.70 28.52 5.27
N GLU A 26 12.30 27.38 4.88
CA GLU A 26 13.58 27.34 4.18
C GLU A 26 13.51 28.09 2.83
N LYS A 27 12.47 27.83 2.03
CA LYS A 27 12.23 28.54 0.76
C LYS A 27 12.00 30.04 0.93
N LEU A 28 11.32 30.45 2.01
CA LEU A 28 11.12 31.86 2.33
C LEU A 28 12.44 32.54 2.75
N ALA A 29 13.33 31.84 3.43
CA ALA A 29 14.67 32.32 3.76
C ALA A 29 15.54 32.50 2.51
N GLU A 30 15.55 31.50 1.61
CA GLU A 30 16.25 31.59 0.32
C GLU A 30 15.75 32.78 -0.53
N CYS A 31 14.44 33.03 -0.57
CA CYS A 31 13.87 34.17 -1.28
C CYS A 31 14.28 35.52 -0.68
N ARG A 32 14.55 35.56 0.64
CA ARG A 32 14.99 36.76 1.36
C ARG A 32 16.45 37.10 1.05
N ASP A 33 17.28 36.07 0.91
CA ASP A 33 18.73 36.22 0.66
C ASP A 33 19.05 36.40 -0.83
N GLY A 34 18.19 35.90 -1.72
CA GLY A 34 18.44 35.82 -3.17
C GLY A 34 18.16 37.08 -3.99
N GLY A 35 17.58 38.13 -3.42
CA GLY A 35 17.30 39.40 -4.13
C GLY A 35 16.40 39.23 -5.36
N ASP A 36 15.11 39.56 -5.19
CA ASP A 36 14.16 39.89 -6.27
C ASP A 36 13.26 38.75 -6.85
N LEU A 37 12.55 38.00 -5.99
CA LEU A 37 11.41 37.15 -6.39
C LEU A 37 10.16 37.38 -5.50
N LEU A 38 9.61 38.60 -5.52
CA LEU A 38 8.43 39.00 -4.72
C LEU A 38 7.20 38.09 -4.94
N ALA A 39 7.05 37.53 -6.15
CA ALA A 39 5.94 36.64 -6.49
C ALA A 39 6.05 35.25 -5.83
N ASP A 40 7.26 34.67 -5.81
CA ASP A 40 7.50 33.37 -5.16
C ASP A 40 7.43 33.51 -3.63
N TYR A 41 7.92 34.62 -3.08
CA TYR A 41 7.77 34.93 -1.66
C TYR A 41 6.29 34.94 -1.23
N ARG A 42 5.43 35.69 -1.94
CA ARG A 42 3.98 35.74 -1.65
C ARG A 42 3.31 34.37 -1.79
N ARG A 43 3.74 33.56 -2.77
CA ARG A 43 3.23 32.19 -2.98
C ARG A 43 3.60 31.26 -1.82
N TYR A 44 4.85 31.29 -1.36
CA TYR A 44 5.29 30.48 -0.22
C TYR A 44 4.65 30.94 1.08
N GLU A 45 4.50 32.26 1.28
CA GLU A 45 3.83 32.83 2.44
C GLU A 45 2.35 32.39 2.52
N GLN A 46 1.63 32.44 1.40
CA GLN A 46 0.24 31.99 1.34
C GLN A 46 0.12 30.49 1.65
N ARG A 47 1.02 29.67 1.10
CA ARG A 47 1.07 28.22 1.40
C ARG A 47 1.39 27.96 2.87
N LEU A 48 2.29 28.74 3.46
CA LEU A 48 2.64 28.62 4.88
C LEU A 48 1.43 28.94 5.77
N ARG A 49 0.64 29.96 5.43
CA ARG A 49 -0.62 30.26 6.14
C ARG A 49 -1.60 29.09 6.07
N GLN A 50 -1.77 28.50 4.88
CA GLN A 50 -2.65 27.33 4.70
C GLN A 50 -2.17 26.12 5.52
N VAL A 51 -0.86 25.84 5.55
CA VAL A 51 -0.29 24.76 6.37
C VAL A 51 -0.55 25.01 7.86
N LYS A 52 -0.33 26.23 8.34
CA LYS A 52 -0.60 26.62 9.74
C LYS A 52 -2.09 26.53 10.12
N GLU A 53 -2.98 26.92 9.23
CA GLU A 53 -4.43 26.76 9.43
C GLU A 53 -4.81 25.27 9.52
N ARG A 54 -4.25 24.44 8.64
CA ARG A 54 -4.46 22.98 8.69
C ARG A 54 -3.91 22.36 9.97
N GLN A 55 -2.74 22.80 10.47
CA GLN A 55 -2.21 22.33 11.76
C GLN A 55 -3.14 22.69 12.92
N ARG A 56 -3.68 23.92 12.95
CA ARG A 56 -4.66 24.34 13.96
C ARG A 56 -5.92 23.48 13.91
N GLY A 57 -6.48 23.26 12.71
CA GLY A 57 -7.63 22.37 12.53
C GLY A 57 -7.33 20.93 13.00
N LEU A 58 -6.10 20.46 12.77
CA LEU A 58 -5.65 19.14 13.21
C LEU A 58 -5.64 19.00 14.73
N ILE A 59 -5.12 20.00 15.44
CA ILE A 59 -5.05 20.04 16.90
C ILE A 59 -6.46 20.03 17.49
N ILE A 60 -7.34 20.91 17.00
CA ILE A 60 -8.73 20.99 17.45
C ILE A 60 -9.46 19.65 17.21
N GLY A 61 -9.29 19.06 16.02
CA GLY A 61 -9.86 17.76 15.72
C GLY A 61 -9.35 16.65 16.64
N ARG A 62 -8.05 16.68 17.01
CA ARG A 62 -7.42 15.68 17.87
C ARG A 62 -7.99 15.73 19.28
N GLU A 63 -8.13 16.94 19.81
CA GLU A 63 -8.73 17.17 21.13
C GLU A 63 -10.20 16.70 21.15
N GLN A 64 -10.97 17.06 20.12
CA GLN A 64 -12.36 16.63 20.00
C GLN A 64 -12.47 15.10 19.90
N TYR A 65 -11.60 14.47 19.12
CA TYR A 65 -11.53 13.02 19.00
C TYR A 65 -11.25 12.35 20.36
N ILE A 66 -10.27 12.83 21.12
CA ILE A 66 -9.92 12.28 22.44
C ILE A 66 -11.13 12.35 23.38
N VAL A 67 -11.82 13.50 23.42
CA VAL A 67 -13.02 13.69 24.24
C VAL A 67 -14.11 12.69 23.86
N ASP A 68 -14.37 12.50 22.57
CA ASP A 68 -15.42 11.59 22.11
C ASP A 68 -15.03 10.12 22.30
N ARG A 69 -13.76 9.76 22.07
CA ARG A 69 -13.22 8.44 22.36
C ARG A 69 -13.38 8.08 23.84
N ASP A 70 -13.03 8.99 24.75
CA ASP A 70 -13.10 8.72 26.19
C ASP A 70 -14.55 8.53 26.66
N LYS A 71 -15.51 9.25 26.08
CA LYS A 71 -16.95 9.00 26.29
C LYS A 71 -17.36 7.61 25.81
N LEU A 72 -16.89 7.18 24.63
CA LEU A 72 -17.19 5.86 24.08
C LEU A 72 -16.56 4.75 24.93
N ALA A 73 -15.32 4.94 25.40
CA ALA A 73 -14.64 4.00 26.29
C ALA A 73 -15.37 3.80 27.62
N ALA A 74 -16.02 4.86 28.14
CA ALA A 74 -16.86 4.79 29.34
C ALA A 74 -18.14 3.96 29.15
N TRP A 75 -18.57 3.71 27.90
CA TRP A 75 -19.75 2.89 27.61
C TRP A 75 -19.44 1.39 27.53
N GLY A 76 -18.15 1.02 27.49
CA GLY A 76 -17.68 -0.36 27.48
C GLY A 76 -16.59 -0.62 26.43
N PRO A 77 -16.08 -1.86 26.36
CA PRO A 77 -15.09 -2.26 25.36
C PRO A 77 -15.59 -2.03 23.93
N THR A 78 -14.70 -1.67 23.00
CA THR A 78 -15.02 -1.44 21.58
C THR A 78 -14.75 -2.65 20.70
N ASP A 79 -14.58 -3.83 21.30
CA ASP A 79 -14.29 -5.08 20.59
C ASP A 79 -15.48 -5.60 19.76
N ASP A 80 -16.71 -5.19 20.08
CA ASP A 80 -17.93 -5.71 19.46
C ASP A 80 -18.78 -4.66 18.72
N TRP A 81 -18.37 -3.38 18.73
CA TRP A 81 -19.13 -2.29 18.09
C TRP A 81 -18.25 -1.28 17.35
N VAL A 82 -18.82 -0.71 16.27
CA VAL A 82 -18.10 0.12 15.31
C VAL A 82 -17.89 1.54 15.83
N VAL A 83 -16.62 1.94 15.93
CA VAL A 83 -16.18 3.30 16.28
C VAL A 83 -15.15 3.79 15.25
N ALA A 84 -14.72 5.04 15.36
CA ALA A 84 -13.65 5.55 14.50
C ALA A 84 -12.35 4.73 14.73
N GLY A 85 -11.66 4.44 13.64
CA GLY A 85 -10.51 3.54 13.56
C GLY A 85 -10.86 2.06 13.45
N SER A 86 -12.13 1.63 13.66
CA SER A 86 -12.50 0.20 13.60
C SER A 86 -12.30 -0.39 12.21
N ILE A 87 -11.87 -1.65 12.15
CA ILE A 87 -11.92 -2.45 10.92
C ILE A 87 -13.27 -3.17 10.93
N VAL A 88 -14.05 -2.99 9.87
CA VAL A 88 -15.41 -3.50 9.78
C VAL A 88 -15.50 -4.41 8.57
N THR A 89 -15.94 -5.65 8.78
CA THR A 89 -16.34 -6.55 7.70
C THR A 89 -17.86 -6.54 7.59
N VAL A 90 -18.36 -6.22 6.42
CA VAL A 90 -19.80 -6.26 6.09
C VAL A 90 -20.09 -7.34 5.08
N ARG A 91 -21.27 -7.94 5.18
CA ARG A 91 -21.80 -8.91 4.21
C ARG A 91 -23.09 -8.40 3.59
N TYR A 92 -23.12 -8.28 2.28
CA TYR A 92 -24.30 -7.86 1.52
C TYR A 92 -25.28 -9.02 1.32
N LEU A 93 -26.50 -8.72 0.88
CA LEU A 93 -27.56 -9.72 0.64
C LEU A 93 -27.21 -10.74 -0.45
N ASP A 94 -26.38 -10.36 -1.42
CA ASP A 94 -25.86 -11.23 -2.47
C ASP A 94 -24.72 -12.16 -1.99
N GLY A 95 -24.30 -12.02 -0.73
CA GLY A 95 -23.22 -12.80 -0.12
C GLY A 95 -21.84 -12.18 -0.26
N HIS A 96 -21.69 -11.06 -0.98
CA HIS A 96 -20.42 -10.33 -1.09
C HIS A 96 -19.95 -9.82 0.28
N ARG A 97 -18.63 -9.73 0.47
CA ARG A 97 -18.02 -9.23 1.70
C ARG A 97 -17.05 -8.10 1.41
N ASP A 98 -17.16 -7.02 2.16
CA ASP A 98 -16.20 -5.91 2.14
C ASP A 98 -15.60 -5.74 3.53
N THR A 99 -14.29 -5.48 3.59
CA THR A 99 -13.59 -5.12 4.82
C THR A 99 -12.89 -3.76 4.65
N PHE A 100 -13.18 -2.83 5.56
CA PHE A 100 -12.67 -1.46 5.50
C PHE A 100 -12.34 -0.91 6.89
N VAL A 101 -11.49 0.13 6.95
CA VAL A 101 -11.22 0.92 8.15
C VAL A 101 -12.12 2.16 8.14
N LEU A 102 -12.85 2.39 9.22
CA LEU A 102 -13.69 3.58 9.38
C LEU A 102 -12.87 4.75 9.93
N THR A 103 -12.38 5.64 9.08
CA THR A 103 -11.47 6.74 9.46
C THR A 103 -11.70 7.99 8.61
N GLU A 104 -11.56 9.15 9.23
CA GLU A 104 -11.62 10.46 8.54
C GLU A 104 -10.31 10.80 7.79
N ARG A 105 -9.28 9.96 7.92
CA ARG A 105 -7.93 10.26 7.43
C ARG A 105 -7.40 9.12 6.57
N HIS A 106 -7.05 9.45 5.33
CA HIS A 106 -6.47 8.49 4.41
C HIS A 106 -4.99 8.23 4.77
N THR A 107 -4.70 7.13 5.44
CA THR A 107 -3.36 6.51 5.38
C THR A 107 -3.43 5.12 4.76
N ASP A 108 -2.28 4.62 4.30
CA ASP A 108 -2.15 3.26 3.77
C ASP A 108 -2.38 2.25 4.91
N THR A 109 -3.60 1.70 4.95
CA THR A 109 -4.03 0.60 5.81
C THR A 109 -4.13 -0.69 4.99
N GLU A 110 -4.13 -1.86 5.65
CA GLU A 110 -4.31 -3.14 4.94
C GLU A 110 -5.64 -3.25 4.18
N TYR A 111 -6.63 -2.46 4.63
CA TYR A 111 -7.99 -2.38 4.15
C TYR A 111 -8.30 -1.02 3.52
N GLU A 112 -9.39 -0.92 2.77
CA GLU A 112 -9.88 0.35 2.23
C GLU A 112 -10.31 1.30 3.35
N THR A 113 -10.18 2.62 3.16
CA THR A 113 -10.60 3.62 4.17
C THR A 113 -11.94 4.23 3.78
N ILE A 114 -12.89 4.22 4.72
CA ILE A 114 -14.22 4.83 4.57
C ILE A 114 -14.35 5.93 5.61
N SER A 115 -14.75 7.13 5.17
CA SER A 115 -15.04 8.25 6.07
C SER A 115 -16.22 7.94 6.98
N TYR A 116 -16.11 8.38 8.23
CA TYR A 116 -17.14 8.28 9.26
C TYR A 116 -18.44 8.98 8.83
N ASP A 117 -18.32 10.07 8.08
CA ASP A 117 -19.44 10.87 7.59
C ASP A 117 -20.01 10.42 6.24
N SER A 118 -19.39 9.43 5.59
CA SER A 118 -19.96 8.84 4.37
C SER A 118 -21.29 8.12 4.64
N PRO A 119 -22.16 7.90 3.62
CA PRO A 119 -23.38 7.12 3.78
C PRO A 119 -23.16 5.72 4.38
N MET A 120 -22.05 5.07 4.02
CA MET A 120 -21.65 3.78 4.60
C MET A 120 -21.23 3.95 6.06
N GLY A 121 -20.34 4.90 6.34
CA GLY A 121 -19.83 5.17 7.69
C GLY A 121 -20.92 5.52 8.70
N GLN A 122 -21.86 6.39 8.30
CA GLN A 122 -23.01 6.76 9.12
C GLN A 122 -23.96 5.58 9.39
N ALA A 123 -24.04 4.62 8.46
CA ALA A 123 -24.93 3.48 8.60
C ALA A 123 -24.34 2.41 9.54
N VAL A 124 -23.02 2.19 9.49
CA VAL A 124 -22.34 1.19 10.33
C VAL A 124 -21.87 1.73 11.67
N ARG A 125 -21.74 3.05 11.87
CA ARG A 125 -21.29 3.60 13.16
C ARG A 125 -22.20 3.16 14.32
N ARG A 126 -21.58 2.81 15.44
CA ARG A 126 -22.22 2.31 16.66
C ARG A 126 -23.02 1.01 16.50
N ARG A 127 -22.91 0.33 15.35
CA ARG A 127 -23.49 -1.00 15.13
C ARG A 127 -22.59 -2.08 15.68
N ARG A 128 -23.17 -3.21 16.02
CA ARG A 128 -22.49 -4.40 16.51
C ARG A 128 -22.38 -5.48 15.44
N ALA A 129 -21.43 -6.39 15.63
CA ALA A 129 -21.42 -7.63 14.85
C ALA A 129 -22.78 -8.34 14.99
N GLY A 130 -23.37 -8.72 13.86
CA GLY A 130 -24.73 -9.27 13.75
C GLY A 130 -25.81 -8.24 13.38
N ASP A 131 -25.55 -6.94 13.49
CA ASP A 131 -26.55 -5.91 13.17
C ASP A 131 -26.84 -5.84 11.67
N LYS A 132 -28.13 -5.74 11.32
CA LYS A 132 -28.59 -5.44 9.96
C LYS A 132 -28.62 -3.92 9.76
N VAL A 133 -27.99 -3.47 8.68
CA VAL A 133 -27.85 -2.07 8.32
C VAL A 133 -28.47 -1.83 6.94
N HIS A 134 -29.18 -0.72 6.80
CA HIS A 134 -29.80 -0.31 5.55
C HIS A 134 -29.09 0.95 5.04
N LEU A 135 -28.53 0.88 3.84
CA LEU A 135 -27.91 2.03 3.19
C LEU A 135 -28.96 2.90 2.51
N PRO A 136 -28.72 4.22 2.37
CA PRO A 136 -29.66 5.14 1.70
C PRO A 136 -30.03 4.76 0.26
N ALA A 137 -29.18 3.99 -0.43
CA ALA A 137 -29.42 3.50 -1.79
C ALA A 137 -30.23 2.19 -1.87
N GLY A 138 -30.82 1.72 -0.75
CA GLY A 138 -31.68 0.53 -0.71
C GLY A 138 -30.94 -0.81 -0.54
N ALA A 139 -29.61 -0.81 -0.48
CA ALA A 139 -28.83 -2.00 -0.17
C ALA A 139 -28.86 -2.29 1.34
N SER A 140 -29.22 -3.53 1.70
CA SER A 140 -29.07 -4.03 3.08
C SER A 140 -27.78 -4.82 3.22
N LEU A 141 -27.12 -4.67 4.35
CA LEU A 141 -25.94 -5.44 4.73
C LEU A 141 -26.01 -5.87 6.19
N VAL A 142 -25.17 -6.82 6.56
CA VAL A 142 -24.97 -7.28 7.94
C VAL A 142 -23.54 -6.96 8.34
N VAL A 143 -23.34 -6.36 9.51
CA VAL A 143 -21.99 -6.25 10.09
C VAL A 143 -21.57 -7.65 10.53
N GLU A 144 -20.62 -8.26 9.83
CA GLU A 144 -20.19 -9.63 10.09
C GLU A 144 -19.15 -9.69 11.22
N SER A 145 -18.18 -8.78 11.20
CA SER A 145 -17.16 -8.67 12.25
C SER A 145 -16.72 -7.24 12.45
N VAL A 146 -16.31 -6.92 13.68
CA VAL A 146 -15.69 -5.64 14.04
C VAL A 146 -14.39 -5.93 14.73
N GLU A 147 -13.30 -5.31 14.27
CA GLU A 147 -12.07 -5.20 15.05
C GLU A 147 -11.98 -3.79 15.63
N PRO A 148 -11.65 -3.65 16.93
CA PRO A 148 -11.69 -2.37 17.64
C PRO A 148 -10.75 -1.35 17.02
N GLY A 149 -11.17 -0.09 16.93
CA GLY A 149 -10.35 1.05 16.49
C GLY A 149 -9.31 1.51 17.50
N PHE A 150 -9.62 1.29 18.78
CA PHE A 150 -8.75 1.56 19.92
C PHE A 150 -9.01 0.53 21.02
N ARG A 151 -8.06 0.35 21.93
CA ARG A 151 -8.25 -0.37 23.20
C ARG A 151 -7.62 0.45 24.31
N MET A 152 -8.39 0.81 25.33
CA MET A 152 -7.86 1.49 26.51
C MET A 152 -7.26 0.46 27.49
N PRO A 153 -6.19 0.81 28.23
CA PRO A 153 -5.79 -0.02 29.35
C PRO A 153 -6.95 -0.07 30.37
N PRO A 154 -7.13 -1.20 31.07
CA PRO A 154 -8.08 -1.23 32.18
C PRO A 154 -7.68 -0.16 33.19
N LEU A 155 -8.65 0.61 33.70
CA LEU A 155 -8.46 1.50 34.84
C LEU A 155 -7.96 0.63 36.01
N ALA A 156 -6.70 0.77 36.40
CA ALA A 156 -6.09 -0.06 37.43
C ALA A 156 -5.88 0.74 38.73
N GLU A 157 -6.44 0.23 39.83
CA GLU A 157 -5.94 0.49 41.18
C GLU A 157 -4.57 -0.20 41.37
N GLY A 158 -3.63 0.51 42.01
CA GLY A 158 -2.65 -0.10 42.93
C GLY A 158 -1.40 -0.84 42.41
N GLN A 159 -0.29 -0.08 42.32
CA GLN A 159 1.10 -0.42 42.73
C GLN A 159 2.02 -1.46 42.00
N ARG A 160 3.16 -0.91 41.52
CA ARG A 160 4.62 -1.29 41.56
C ARG A 160 5.20 -2.60 40.95
N HIS A 161 6.09 -2.37 39.96
CA HIS A 161 7.36 -2.98 39.44
C HIS A 161 8.01 -4.24 40.09
N PRO A 162 8.84 -5.08 39.37
CA PRO A 162 10.09 -4.64 38.69
C PRO A 162 10.69 -5.42 37.47
N SER A 163 11.58 -4.71 36.75
CA SER A 163 12.86 -5.03 36.06
C SER A 163 13.17 -6.34 35.28
N GLY A 164 13.81 -6.16 34.10
CA GLY A 164 14.77 -7.07 33.41
C GLY A 164 14.19 -7.75 32.15
N ARG A 165 14.78 -7.82 30.95
CA ARG A 165 16.17 -7.97 30.46
C ARG A 165 16.18 -7.62 28.93
N PRO A 166 17.28 -7.14 28.29
CA PRO A 166 17.25 -6.81 26.86
C PRO A 166 17.31 -8.07 25.98
N PRO A 167 16.72 -8.08 24.77
CA PRO A 167 16.91 -9.20 23.87
C PRO A 167 18.33 -9.22 23.30
N ARG A 168 18.88 -10.43 23.29
CA ARG A 168 20.16 -10.80 22.71
C ARG A 168 20.24 -10.39 21.24
N GLN A 169 21.37 -9.78 20.86
CA GLN A 169 21.79 -9.66 19.47
C GLN A 169 22.12 -11.06 18.93
N THR A 170 21.41 -11.47 17.90
CA THR A 170 21.72 -12.67 17.10
C THR A 170 22.20 -12.23 15.72
N GLY A 171 23.35 -12.79 15.32
CA GLY A 171 24.04 -12.82 14.02
C GLY A 171 23.55 -11.93 12.87
N GLY A 172 24.49 -11.21 12.25
CA GLY A 172 24.28 -10.25 11.16
C GLY A 172 23.33 -10.72 10.05
N ALA A 173 22.04 -10.42 10.22
CA ALA A 173 21.02 -10.50 9.20
C ALA A 173 21.09 -9.22 8.35
N ARG A 174 21.01 -9.37 7.02
CA ARG A 174 20.83 -8.21 6.14
C ARG A 174 19.54 -7.49 6.54
N GLN A 175 19.64 -6.19 6.80
CA GLN A 175 18.51 -5.37 7.20
C GLN A 175 17.55 -5.17 6.01
N VAL A 176 16.24 -5.24 6.27
CA VAL A 176 15.23 -4.99 5.22
C VAL A 176 15.41 -3.55 4.70
N PRO A 177 15.39 -3.32 3.37
CA PRO A 177 15.51 -1.96 2.83
C PRO A 177 14.39 -1.02 3.30
N THR A 178 14.76 0.18 3.76
CA THR A 178 13.88 1.26 4.22
C THR A 178 14.48 2.61 3.84
N ALA A 179 13.76 3.71 4.10
CA ALA A 179 14.31 5.06 3.92
C ALA A 179 15.62 5.29 4.72
N ALA A 180 15.71 4.70 5.92
CA ALA A 180 16.86 4.86 6.81
C ALA A 180 18.18 4.28 6.24
N ASN A 181 18.10 3.26 5.39
CA ASN A 181 19.26 2.65 4.73
C ASN A 181 19.18 2.74 3.19
N ALA A 182 18.45 3.73 2.68
CA ALA A 182 18.17 3.86 1.25
C ALA A 182 19.45 3.97 0.40
N ALA A 183 20.46 4.71 0.85
CA ALA A 183 21.71 4.86 0.10
C ALA A 183 22.38 3.50 -0.17
N GLU A 184 22.47 2.63 0.85
CA GLU A 184 23.02 1.29 0.71
C GLU A 184 22.11 0.42 -0.17
N ALA A 185 20.80 0.38 0.11
CA ALA A 185 19.85 -0.44 -0.63
C ALA A 185 19.80 -0.08 -2.13
N LEU A 186 19.81 1.21 -2.46
CA LEU A 186 19.81 1.71 -3.84
C LEU A 186 21.17 1.52 -4.52
N SER A 187 22.27 1.47 -3.76
CA SER A 187 23.58 1.14 -4.32
C SER A 187 23.64 -0.28 -4.90
N LEU A 188 22.79 -1.19 -4.42
CA LEU A 188 22.68 -2.57 -4.91
C LEU A 188 21.75 -2.72 -6.13
N GLN A 189 21.05 -1.64 -6.53
CA GLN A 189 20.16 -1.63 -7.68
C GLN A 189 20.93 -1.35 -8.96
N ARG A 190 20.78 -2.22 -9.97
CA ARG A 190 21.56 -2.10 -11.22
C ARG A 190 21.03 -1.03 -12.15
N CYS A 191 19.74 -0.68 -12.10
CA CYS A 191 19.18 0.39 -12.92
C CYS A 191 19.65 1.79 -12.49
N LYS A 192 20.55 1.95 -11.51
CA LYS A 192 21.27 3.23 -11.32
C LYS A 192 22.29 3.48 -12.45
N ASP A 193 22.77 2.42 -13.08
CA ASP A 193 23.69 2.48 -14.22
C ASP A 193 22.90 2.60 -15.52
N LYS A 194 23.20 3.65 -16.30
CA LYS A 194 22.59 3.88 -17.60
C LYS A 194 22.87 2.74 -18.59
N ALA A 195 24.08 2.19 -18.61
CA ALA A 195 24.43 1.11 -19.53
C ALA A 195 23.58 -0.13 -19.28
N TYR A 196 23.30 -0.43 -18.02
CA TYR A 196 22.39 -1.51 -17.63
C TYR A 196 20.95 -1.25 -18.09
N ARG A 197 20.43 -0.02 -17.89
CA ARG A 197 19.09 0.37 -18.36
C ARG A 197 18.96 0.26 -19.87
N ASP A 198 19.96 0.73 -20.61
CA ASP A 198 19.97 0.69 -22.07
C ASP A 198 19.99 -0.76 -22.61
N ASP A 199 20.80 -1.64 -21.98
CA ASP A 199 20.81 -3.07 -22.31
C ASP A 199 19.46 -3.73 -22.04
N LEU A 200 18.89 -3.48 -20.86
CA LEU A 200 17.58 -4.00 -20.46
C LEU A 200 16.52 -3.60 -21.51
N TYR A 201 16.52 -2.34 -21.92
CA TYR A 201 15.60 -1.79 -22.92
C TYR A 201 15.78 -2.36 -24.33
N ARG A 202 17.02 -2.65 -24.73
CA ARG A 202 17.30 -3.32 -26.01
C ARG A 202 16.70 -4.73 -26.05
N ARG A 203 16.69 -5.42 -24.91
CA ARG A 203 16.23 -6.81 -24.75
C ARG A 203 14.74 -6.95 -24.42
N ARG A 204 13.96 -5.87 -24.49
CA ARG A 204 12.52 -5.87 -24.16
C ARG A 204 11.65 -6.83 -24.99
N TYR A 205 12.12 -7.37 -26.10
CA TYR A 205 11.40 -8.39 -26.88
C TYR A 205 12.12 -9.74 -26.91
N GLU A 206 12.90 -10.05 -25.87
CA GLU A 206 13.40 -11.42 -25.67
C GLU A 206 12.23 -12.41 -25.59
N PRO A 207 12.43 -13.68 -26.04
CA PRO A 207 11.34 -14.63 -26.23
C PRO A 207 10.39 -14.79 -25.03
N GLN A 208 10.94 -14.82 -23.81
CA GLN A 208 10.18 -15.02 -22.59
C GLN A 208 9.28 -13.84 -22.20
N VAL A 209 9.54 -12.61 -22.67
CA VAL A 209 8.73 -11.42 -22.37
C VAL A 209 8.07 -10.80 -23.61
N ARG A 210 8.35 -11.34 -24.79
CA ARG A 210 7.93 -10.76 -26.08
C ARG A 210 6.42 -10.52 -26.15
N SER A 211 5.60 -11.54 -25.94
CA SER A 211 4.15 -11.43 -26.06
C SER A 211 3.55 -10.46 -25.03
N ILE A 212 4.11 -10.43 -23.82
CA ILE A 212 3.73 -9.49 -22.76
C ILE A 212 4.05 -8.05 -23.19
N ASN A 213 5.23 -7.82 -23.77
CA ASN A 213 5.66 -6.48 -24.18
C ASN A 213 5.01 -6.00 -25.49
N GLU A 214 4.65 -6.91 -26.40
CA GLU A 214 3.78 -6.60 -27.53
C GLU A 214 2.35 -6.24 -27.06
N TYR A 215 1.86 -6.89 -25.99
CA TYR A 215 0.62 -6.48 -25.34
C TYR A 215 0.73 -5.08 -24.69
N VAL A 216 1.86 -4.75 -24.08
CA VAL A 216 2.13 -3.37 -23.61
C VAL A 216 2.07 -2.37 -24.78
N ASP A 217 2.63 -2.70 -25.96
CA ASP A 217 2.56 -1.82 -27.14
C ASP A 217 1.11 -1.57 -27.59
N ARG A 218 0.28 -2.62 -27.59
CA ARG A 218 -1.15 -2.50 -27.87
C ARG A 218 -1.84 -1.58 -26.87
N LEU A 219 -1.63 -1.78 -25.58
CA LEU A 219 -2.22 -0.93 -24.54
C LEU A 219 -1.78 0.54 -24.65
N ARG A 220 -0.51 0.79 -25.01
CA ARG A 220 -0.01 2.16 -25.26
C ARG A 220 -0.70 2.82 -26.45
N THR A 221 -0.93 2.06 -27.52
CA THR A 221 -1.63 2.54 -28.72
C THR A 221 -3.08 2.90 -28.40
N GLU A 222 -3.77 2.04 -27.65
CA GLU A 222 -5.18 2.24 -27.27
C GLU A 222 -5.35 3.42 -26.29
N ARG A 223 -4.45 3.58 -25.32
CA ARG A 223 -4.64 4.50 -24.19
C ARG A 223 -3.83 5.80 -24.28
N LYS A 224 -2.79 5.85 -25.11
CA LYS A 224 -1.89 7.01 -25.25
C LYS A 224 -1.30 7.49 -23.91
N THR A 225 -0.94 6.54 -23.05
CA THR A 225 -0.36 6.81 -21.71
C THR A 225 0.88 5.96 -21.48
N LEU A 226 1.68 6.36 -20.49
CA LEU A 226 2.79 5.56 -20.01
C LEU A 226 2.31 4.20 -19.49
N ILE A 227 2.89 3.12 -20.02
CA ILE A 227 2.74 1.75 -19.55
C ILE A 227 4.13 1.12 -19.65
N PRO A 228 4.82 0.81 -18.55
CA PRO A 228 6.17 0.27 -18.62
C PRO A 228 6.21 -1.15 -19.21
N TYR A 229 7.30 -1.50 -19.87
CA TYR A 229 7.54 -2.89 -20.29
C TYR A 229 7.87 -3.78 -19.09
N VAL A 230 7.74 -5.09 -19.25
CA VAL A 230 8.25 -6.08 -18.30
C VAL A 230 9.71 -6.39 -18.61
N ALA A 231 10.56 -6.33 -17.60
CA ALA A 231 12.00 -6.58 -17.77
C ALA A 231 12.30 -8.01 -18.24
N PRO A 232 13.22 -8.20 -19.21
CA PRO A 232 13.59 -9.53 -19.72
C PRO A 232 14.34 -10.40 -18.70
N THR A 233 14.71 -9.85 -17.55
CA THR A 233 15.31 -10.60 -16.44
C THR A 233 14.31 -11.53 -15.74
N TYR A 234 13.01 -11.29 -15.91
CA TYR A 234 11.94 -12.13 -15.35
C TYR A 234 11.73 -13.42 -16.14
N GLY A 235 11.04 -14.38 -15.53
CA GLY A 235 10.53 -15.58 -16.21
C GLY A 235 9.52 -15.29 -17.31
N GLY A 236 8.86 -14.14 -17.24
CA GLY A 236 7.88 -13.68 -18.23
C GLY A 236 6.75 -14.70 -18.40
N VAL A 237 6.55 -15.20 -19.62
CA VAL A 237 5.51 -16.21 -19.94
C VAL A 237 5.73 -17.55 -19.25
N LYS A 238 6.95 -17.85 -18.79
CA LYS A 238 7.32 -19.07 -18.05
C LYS A 238 7.28 -18.87 -16.54
N ALA A 239 6.90 -17.68 -16.07
CA ALA A 239 6.80 -17.42 -14.65
C ALA A 239 5.67 -18.25 -14.03
N ARG A 240 5.91 -18.76 -12.82
CA ARG A 240 4.94 -19.48 -12.00
C ARG A 240 4.35 -18.61 -10.88
N LEU A 241 5.02 -17.51 -10.57
CA LEU A 241 4.58 -16.52 -9.57
C LEU A 241 4.36 -15.14 -10.20
N LEU A 242 3.14 -14.63 -10.07
CA LEU A 242 2.83 -13.24 -10.36
C LEU A 242 3.00 -12.40 -9.08
N THR A 243 3.79 -11.33 -9.14
CA THR A 243 3.76 -10.29 -8.12
C THR A 243 2.92 -9.12 -8.63
N LEU A 244 1.68 -9.01 -8.15
CA LEU A 244 0.76 -7.96 -8.59
C LEU A 244 0.92 -6.73 -7.70
N MET A 245 1.33 -5.63 -8.32
CA MET A 245 1.59 -4.32 -7.71
C MET A 245 0.44 -3.35 -8.01
N GLN A 246 0.47 -2.14 -7.48
CA GLN A 246 -0.61 -1.16 -7.70
C GLN A 246 -0.60 -0.57 -9.12
N ASP A 247 0.38 0.27 -9.41
CA ASP A 247 0.51 1.07 -10.64
C ASP A 247 1.97 1.50 -10.87
N PRO A 248 2.33 1.98 -12.07
CA PRO A 248 3.71 2.35 -12.39
C PRO A 248 4.25 3.48 -11.52
N GLY A 249 5.40 3.26 -10.89
CA GLY A 249 6.15 4.30 -10.16
C GLY A 249 7.11 5.10 -11.06
N PRO A 250 7.71 6.21 -10.56
CA PRO A 250 8.56 7.09 -11.36
C PRO A 250 9.77 6.40 -12.01
N LYS A 251 10.36 5.38 -11.38
CA LYS A 251 11.51 4.65 -11.94
C LYS A 251 11.17 3.70 -13.09
N THR A 252 9.89 3.59 -13.43
CA THR A 252 9.41 2.86 -14.61
C THR A 252 9.27 3.77 -15.84
N ASP A 253 9.52 5.08 -15.72
CA ASP A 253 9.35 6.07 -16.78
C ASP A 253 10.69 6.55 -17.33
N LEU A 254 10.95 6.32 -18.64
CA LEU A 254 12.18 6.76 -19.32
C LEU A 254 12.43 8.28 -19.23
N GLY A 255 11.37 9.09 -19.06
CA GLY A 255 11.46 10.53 -18.92
C GLY A 255 11.90 11.01 -17.53
N LYS A 256 12.09 10.09 -16.57
CA LYS A 256 12.53 10.41 -15.21
C LYS A 256 13.99 10.03 -14.99
N THR A 257 14.65 10.72 -14.07
CA THR A 257 16.02 10.40 -13.65
C THR A 257 16.12 8.95 -13.21
N ASP A 258 17.02 8.21 -13.86
CA ASP A 258 17.24 6.77 -13.69
C ASP A 258 16.03 5.87 -13.96
N GLY A 259 15.07 6.34 -14.76
CA GLY A 259 13.94 5.54 -15.18
C GLY A 259 14.32 4.50 -16.24
N SER A 260 13.91 3.25 -16.03
CA SER A 260 14.25 2.13 -16.92
C SER A 260 13.27 1.96 -18.09
N GLY A 261 12.08 2.58 -18.02
CA GLY A 261 10.99 2.26 -18.94
C GLY A 261 10.30 0.93 -18.61
N MET A 262 10.63 0.31 -17.47
CA MET A 262 10.25 -1.07 -17.16
C MET A 262 9.78 -1.29 -15.73
N ILE A 263 8.93 -2.29 -15.55
CA ILE A 263 8.75 -3.01 -14.30
C ILE A 263 9.98 -3.91 -14.14
N CYS A 264 10.82 -3.65 -13.13
CA CYS A 264 12.08 -4.35 -12.92
C CYS A 264 12.48 -4.35 -11.44
N LEU A 265 12.92 -5.50 -10.92
CA LEU A 265 13.49 -5.64 -9.56
C LEU A 265 14.79 -4.87 -9.35
N GLU A 266 15.43 -4.45 -10.43
CA GLU A 266 16.69 -3.70 -10.40
C GLU A 266 16.47 -2.18 -10.46
N ASN A 267 15.21 -1.72 -10.54
CA ASN A 267 14.90 -0.29 -10.52
C ASN A 267 15.46 0.37 -9.27
N ALA A 268 16.02 1.57 -9.44
CA ALA A 268 16.64 2.34 -8.36
C ALA A 268 15.56 3.01 -7.48
N ASP A 269 14.70 2.20 -6.86
CA ASP A 269 13.71 2.60 -5.85
C ASP A 269 13.60 1.56 -4.73
N LEU A 270 13.02 1.98 -3.60
CA LEU A 270 12.84 1.13 -2.43
C LEU A 270 11.81 0.03 -2.63
N THR A 271 10.84 0.20 -3.54
CA THR A 271 9.81 -0.82 -3.81
C THR A 271 10.45 -2.06 -4.43
N ALA A 272 11.24 -1.85 -5.49
CA ALA A 272 12.01 -2.88 -6.16
C ALA A 272 13.06 -3.50 -5.22
N ALA A 273 13.78 -2.68 -4.45
CA ALA A 273 14.78 -3.16 -3.50
C ALA A 273 14.18 -4.07 -2.41
N ARG A 274 13.03 -3.69 -1.83
CA ARG A 274 12.32 -4.49 -0.82
C ARG A 274 11.77 -5.78 -1.41
N GLN A 275 11.16 -5.70 -2.59
CA GLN A 275 10.69 -6.88 -3.29
C GLN A 275 11.83 -7.88 -3.57
N LYS A 276 12.95 -7.38 -4.09
CA LYS A 276 14.17 -8.18 -4.34
C LYS A 276 14.72 -8.80 -3.05
N PHE A 277 14.64 -8.08 -1.93
CA PHE A 277 15.01 -8.61 -0.61
C PHE A 277 14.13 -9.80 -0.21
N PHE A 278 12.81 -9.67 -0.22
CA PHE A 278 11.91 -10.74 0.23
C PHE A 278 11.90 -11.97 -0.70
N LEU A 279 12.09 -11.77 -2.01
CA LEU A 279 12.30 -12.87 -2.95
C LEU A 279 13.56 -13.66 -2.62
N LYS A 280 14.67 -12.94 -2.37
CA LYS A 280 15.95 -13.56 -2.00
C LYS A 280 15.87 -14.27 -0.66
N GLU A 281 15.21 -13.66 0.32
CA GLU A 281 14.98 -14.24 1.64
C GLU A 281 14.17 -15.55 1.55
N ALA A 282 13.13 -15.57 0.71
CA ALA A 282 12.29 -16.76 0.49
C ALA A 282 12.90 -17.79 -0.48
N GLY A 283 14.09 -17.52 -1.05
CA GLY A 283 14.74 -18.42 -2.01
C GLY A 283 14.03 -18.52 -3.37
N ILE A 284 13.20 -17.54 -3.73
CA ILE A 284 12.46 -17.53 -4.99
C ILE A 284 13.36 -17.00 -6.12
N ALA A 285 13.53 -17.80 -7.17
CA ALA A 285 14.33 -17.42 -8.32
C ALA A 285 13.62 -16.34 -9.16
N VAL A 286 14.37 -15.36 -9.67
CA VAL A 286 13.82 -14.30 -10.53
C VAL A 286 13.22 -14.88 -11.83
N SER A 287 13.74 -16.02 -12.28
CA SER A 287 13.22 -16.78 -13.43
C SER A 287 11.83 -17.38 -13.19
N ASP A 288 11.39 -17.52 -11.93
CA ASP A 288 10.06 -18.06 -11.61
C ASP A 288 9.00 -16.98 -11.48
N ILE A 289 9.39 -15.70 -11.53
CA ILE A 289 8.47 -14.60 -11.30
C ILE A 289 8.28 -13.72 -12.54
N VAL A 290 7.11 -13.07 -12.55
CA VAL A 290 6.86 -11.88 -13.35
C VAL A 290 6.15 -10.85 -12.47
N SER A 291 6.57 -9.59 -12.58
CA SER A 291 5.89 -8.48 -11.91
C SER A 291 4.97 -7.75 -12.88
N TRP A 292 3.76 -7.43 -12.43
CA TRP A 292 2.76 -6.68 -13.19
C TRP A 292 2.02 -5.71 -12.26
N ASN A 293 1.37 -4.69 -12.82
CA ASN A 293 0.57 -3.74 -12.05
C ASN A 293 -0.91 -3.99 -12.29
N ALA A 294 -1.72 -3.92 -11.23
CA ALA A 294 -3.17 -4.02 -11.30
C ALA A 294 -3.74 -2.96 -12.24
N TYR A 295 -3.19 -1.75 -12.16
CA TYR A 295 -3.30 -0.73 -13.18
C TYR A 295 -2.00 -0.70 -14.00
N PRO A 296 -1.97 -1.18 -15.26
CA PRO A 296 -0.75 -1.13 -16.09
C PRO A 296 -0.29 0.30 -16.41
N TRP A 297 -1.20 1.27 -16.30
CA TRP A 297 -0.98 2.72 -16.46
C TRP A 297 -1.13 3.45 -15.12
N PRO A 298 -0.76 4.74 -15.00
CA PRO A 298 -0.97 5.50 -13.77
C PRO A 298 -2.41 5.42 -13.27
N LYS A 299 -2.58 5.03 -12.01
CA LYS A 299 -3.90 4.84 -11.42
C LYS A 299 -4.65 6.17 -11.32
N PRO A 300 -5.93 6.25 -11.75
CA PRO A 300 -6.70 7.47 -11.59
C PRO A 300 -7.00 7.74 -10.12
N HIS A 301 -7.22 9.02 -9.81
CA HIS A 301 -7.72 9.47 -8.53
C HIS A 301 -8.84 10.49 -8.75
N PRO A 302 -10.09 10.23 -8.32
CA PRO A 302 -10.55 9.01 -7.64
C PRO A 302 -10.63 7.78 -8.57
N GLN A 303 -10.75 6.60 -7.97
CA GLN A 303 -11.08 5.37 -8.71
C GLN A 303 -12.60 5.24 -8.84
N THR A 304 -13.04 4.63 -9.92
CA THR A 304 -14.44 4.36 -10.22
C THR A 304 -14.59 2.89 -10.62
N THR A 305 -15.82 2.38 -10.58
CA THR A 305 -16.14 1.03 -11.05
C THR A 305 -15.67 0.80 -12.49
N ASP A 306 -15.85 1.78 -13.38
CA ASP A 306 -15.42 1.68 -14.79
C ASP A 306 -13.89 1.68 -14.94
N THR A 307 -13.16 2.46 -14.13
CA THR A 307 -11.68 2.41 -14.16
C THR A 307 -11.15 1.09 -13.61
N ASP A 308 -11.71 0.58 -12.51
CA ASP A 308 -11.31 -0.70 -11.92
C ASP A 308 -11.66 -1.87 -12.87
N ARG A 309 -12.81 -1.83 -13.54
CA ARG A 309 -13.19 -2.84 -14.56
C ARG A 309 -12.22 -2.87 -15.73
N ARG A 310 -11.78 -1.71 -16.23
CA ARG A 310 -10.78 -1.64 -17.31
C ARG A 310 -9.41 -2.16 -16.87
N ALA A 311 -9.01 -1.88 -15.63
CA ALA A 311 -7.78 -2.41 -15.06
C ALA A 311 -7.84 -3.95 -14.94
N ALA A 312 -8.96 -4.49 -14.44
CA ALA A 312 -9.18 -5.93 -14.33
C ALA A 312 -9.26 -6.64 -15.70
N LEU A 313 -9.87 -6.04 -16.71
CA LEU A 313 -9.83 -6.56 -18.09
C LEU A 313 -8.40 -6.59 -18.65
N ALA A 314 -7.59 -5.57 -18.34
CA ALA A 314 -6.20 -5.57 -18.76
C ALA A 314 -5.37 -6.64 -18.04
N LEU A 315 -5.68 -6.92 -16.77
CA LEU A 315 -5.08 -8.02 -16.00
C LEU A 315 -5.51 -9.40 -16.55
N ARG A 316 -6.78 -9.58 -16.93
CA ARG A 316 -7.27 -10.80 -17.59
C ARG A 316 -6.46 -11.11 -18.85
N ASP A 317 -6.28 -10.12 -19.72
CA ASP A 317 -5.54 -10.27 -20.98
C ASP A 317 -4.06 -10.57 -20.72
N PHE A 318 -3.47 -9.98 -19.68
CA PHE A 318 -2.12 -10.33 -19.23
C PHE A 318 -2.03 -11.80 -18.79
N LEU A 319 -2.94 -12.27 -17.94
CA LEU A 319 -2.93 -13.65 -17.44
C LEU A 319 -3.09 -14.68 -18.57
N ALA A 320 -3.81 -14.35 -19.64
CA ALA A 320 -3.91 -15.20 -20.82
C ALA A 320 -2.56 -15.40 -21.55
N LEU A 321 -1.59 -14.50 -21.35
CA LEU A 321 -0.23 -14.60 -21.89
C LEU A 321 0.73 -15.32 -20.96
N THR A 322 0.35 -15.57 -19.71
CA THR A 322 1.17 -16.20 -18.67
C THR A 322 0.45 -17.43 -18.10
N PRO A 323 0.26 -18.49 -18.89
CA PRO A 323 -0.57 -19.64 -18.51
C PRO A 323 0.02 -20.46 -17.35
N ASP A 324 1.32 -20.35 -17.10
CA ASP A 324 2.05 -21.13 -16.10
C ASP A 324 1.95 -20.53 -14.68
N ILE A 325 1.24 -19.41 -14.50
CA ILE A 325 1.08 -18.77 -13.18
C ILE A 325 0.24 -19.66 -12.27
N GLU A 326 0.83 -20.08 -11.15
CA GLU A 326 0.23 -20.92 -10.12
C GLU A 326 -0.09 -20.12 -8.85
N VAL A 327 0.70 -19.08 -8.57
CA VAL A 327 0.61 -18.26 -7.36
C VAL A 327 0.59 -16.78 -7.73
N VAL A 328 -0.21 -15.98 -7.02
CA VAL A 328 -0.15 -14.52 -7.09
C VAL A 328 0.04 -13.92 -5.70
N ILE A 329 1.02 -13.01 -5.57
CA ILE A 329 1.14 -12.14 -4.39
C ILE A 329 0.44 -10.81 -4.72
N LEU A 330 -0.56 -10.45 -3.92
CA LEU A 330 -1.36 -9.23 -4.09
C LEU A 330 -0.81 -8.14 -3.15
N ASN A 331 0.00 -7.24 -3.70
CA ASN A 331 0.71 -6.21 -2.93
C ASN A 331 -0.17 -4.96 -2.77
N GLY A 332 -0.71 -4.77 -1.57
CA GLY A 332 -1.51 -3.60 -1.23
C GLY A 332 -2.97 -3.65 -1.69
N VAL A 333 -3.76 -2.67 -1.25
CA VAL A 333 -5.23 -2.65 -1.37
C VAL A 333 -5.73 -2.68 -2.81
N VAL A 334 -5.08 -1.97 -3.71
CA VAL A 334 -5.51 -1.89 -5.12
C VAL A 334 -5.31 -3.22 -5.83
N ALA A 335 -4.17 -3.89 -5.61
CA ALA A 335 -3.93 -5.21 -6.18
C ALA A 335 -4.97 -6.22 -5.71
N LYS A 336 -5.29 -6.21 -4.40
CA LYS A 336 -6.35 -7.05 -3.81
C LYS A 336 -7.71 -6.77 -4.45
N ARG A 337 -8.10 -5.50 -4.58
CA ARG A 337 -9.40 -5.11 -5.13
C ARG A 337 -9.56 -5.50 -6.60
N ILE A 338 -8.58 -5.18 -7.44
CA ILE A 338 -8.63 -5.53 -8.88
C ILE A 338 -8.64 -7.04 -9.09
N TRP A 339 -7.86 -7.78 -8.28
CA TRP A 339 -7.91 -9.24 -8.29
C TRP A 339 -9.29 -9.77 -7.86
N GLY A 340 -9.87 -9.22 -6.79
CA GLY A 340 -11.21 -9.57 -6.32
C GLY A 340 -12.28 -9.36 -7.39
N LEU A 341 -12.26 -8.22 -8.08
CA LEU A 341 -13.17 -7.92 -9.20
C LEU A 341 -12.98 -8.90 -10.36
N LEU A 342 -11.72 -9.24 -10.69
CA LEU A 342 -11.42 -10.22 -11.73
C LEU A 342 -11.94 -11.62 -11.36
N ALA A 343 -11.70 -12.05 -10.13
CA ALA A 343 -12.04 -13.37 -9.62
C ALA A 343 -13.53 -13.56 -9.36
N GLY A 344 -14.23 -12.51 -8.92
CA GLY A 344 -15.63 -12.54 -8.57
C GLY A 344 -16.57 -12.31 -9.77
N GLU A 345 -16.22 -11.39 -10.67
CA GLU A 345 -17.19 -10.88 -11.65
C GLU A 345 -16.75 -11.03 -13.11
N ILE A 346 -15.47 -10.75 -13.42
CA ILE A 346 -15.06 -10.56 -14.82
C ILE A 346 -14.60 -11.85 -15.49
N ALA A 347 -13.71 -12.60 -14.84
CA ALA A 347 -13.18 -13.84 -15.39
C ALA A 347 -12.79 -14.86 -14.31
N PRO A 348 -13.75 -15.39 -13.52
CA PRO A 348 -13.47 -16.35 -12.45
C PRO A 348 -12.68 -17.58 -12.92
N ARG A 349 -12.96 -18.05 -14.15
CA ARG A 349 -12.25 -19.20 -14.74
C ARG A 349 -10.77 -18.94 -15.00
N SER A 350 -10.39 -17.71 -15.30
CA SER A 350 -8.99 -17.34 -15.58
C SER A 350 -8.10 -17.36 -14.34
N VAL A 351 -8.68 -17.39 -13.14
CA VAL A 351 -7.94 -17.35 -11.87
C VAL A 351 -8.24 -18.53 -10.94
N ALA A 352 -9.15 -19.43 -11.32
CA ALA A 352 -9.61 -20.53 -10.46
C ALA A 352 -8.48 -21.46 -9.97
N GLY A 353 -7.41 -21.62 -10.77
CA GLY A 353 -6.24 -22.43 -10.40
C GLY A 353 -5.13 -21.66 -9.68
N ILE A 354 -5.24 -20.33 -9.56
CA ILE A 354 -4.16 -19.47 -9.06
C ILE A 354 -4.36 -19.23 -7.57
N ARG A 355 -3.38 -19.61 -6.75
CA ARG A 355 -3.38 -19.36 -5.30
C ARG A 355 -3.04 -17.91 -5.01
N SER A 356 -3.97 -17.14 -4.46
CA SER A 356 -3.75 -15.74 -4.09
C SER A 356 -3.24 -15.55 -2.67
N ILE A 357 -2.19 -14.75 -2.51
CA ILE A 357 -1.56 -14.40 -1.24
C ILE A 357 -1.65 -12.88 -1.05
N PRO A 358 -2.65 -12.36 -0.30
CA PRO A 358 -2.74 -10.94 0.02
C PRO A 358 -1.66 -10.53 1.04
N THR A 359 -1.06 -9.36 0.82
CA THR A 359 -0.01 -8.78 1.70
C THR A 359 0.03 -7.24 1.60
N PHE A 360 0.87 -6.61 2.41
CA PHE A 360 1.16 -5.17 2.32
C PHE A 360 1.92 -4.82 1.03
N HIS A 361 1.85 -3.56 0.60
CA HIS A 361 2.67 -3.12 -0.52
C HIS A 361 4.15 -3.02 -0.09
N THR A 362 5.09 -3.35 -0.97
CA THR A 362 6.52 -3.19 -0.71
C THR A 362 7.01 -1.75 -0.79
N SER A 363 6.12 -0.77 -0.92
CA SER A 363 6.49 0.63 -1.14
C SER A 363 6.97 1.28 0.15
N GLU A 364 7.71 2.37 -0.01
CA GLU A 364 8.08 3.23 1.12
C GLU A 364 6.85 3.76 1.85
N ARG A 365 5.78 4.13 1.13
CA ARG A 365 4.53 4.63 1.73
C ARG A 365 3.92 3.65 2.75
N ALA A 366 4.07 2.35 2.52
CA ALA A 366 3.57 1.33 3.43
C ALA A 366 4.41 1.20 4.71
N ILE A 367 5.63 1.75 4.77
CA ILE A 367 6.57 1.56 5.89
C ILE A 367 7.39 2.81 6.22
N ASN A 368 6.89 4.00 5.84
CA ASN A 368 7.63 5.24 5.98
C ASN A 368 7.90 5.48 7.48
N PRO A 369 9.16 5.47 7.95
CA PRO A 369 9.48 5.65 9.37
C PRO A 369 9.12 7.05 9.88
N ASP A 370 9.00 8.03 8.98
CA ASP A 370 8.50 9.38 9.30
C ASP A 370 6.97 9.41 9.50
N GLN A 371 6.25 8.30 9.26
CA GLN A 371 4.79 8.24 9.28
C GLN A 371 4.26 6.95 9.95
N LYS A 372 5.11 6.05 10.43
CA LYS A 372 4.69 4.73 10.94
C LYS A 372 5.56 4.34 12.11
N SER A 373 4.94 3.79 13.17
CA SER A 373 5.67 3.31 14.35
C SER A 373 6.60 2.15 14.01
N ALA A 374 7.64 1.96 14.83
CA ALA A 374 8.56 0.84 14.68
C ALA A 374 7.83 -0.52 14.78
N GLU A 375 6.83 -0.63 15.67
CA GLU A 375 6.01 -1.84 15.80
C GLU A 375 5.17 -2.11 14.55
N TYR A 376 4.61 -1.07 13.93
CA TYR A 376 3.87 -1.22 12.69
C TYR A 376 4.79 -1.69 11.56
N ILE A 377 5.96 -1.08 11.43
CA ILE A 377 6.94 -1.43 10.39
C ILE A 377 7.41 -2.88 10.56
N ASP A 378 7.72 -3.30 11.79
CA ASP A 378 8.08 -4.68 12.11
C ASP A 378 6.97 -5.67 11.74
N ARG A 379 5.70 -5.33 12.05
CA ARG A 379 4.55 -6.13 11.64
C ARG A 379 4.45 -6.27 10.12
N VAL A 380 4.63 -5.18 9.37
CA VAL A 380 4.62 -5.21 7.90
C VAL A 380 5.76 -6.06 7.35
N HIS A 381 6.96 -5.98 7.95
CA HIS A 381 8.11 -6.79 7.52
C HIS A 381 7.88 -8.28 7.80
N LYS A 382 7.32 -8.62 8.97
CA LYS A 382 6.95 -10.00 9.33
C LYS A 382 5.88 -10.56 8.40
N ASP A 383 4.86 -9.77 8.05
CA ASP A 383 3.85 -10.20 7.08
C ASP A 383 4.50 -10.47 5.72
N LEU A 384 5.23 -9.51 5.16
CA LEU A 384 5.90 -9.66 3.86
C LEU A 384 6.81 -10.90 3.84
N SER A 385 7.66 -11.09 4.85
CA SER A 385 8.52 -12.27 4.95
C SER A 385 7.70 -13.59 4.96
N ALA A 386 6.65 -13.66 5.79
CA ALA A 386 5.79 -14.84 5.88
C ALA A 386 5.01 -15.14 4.58
N LYS A 387 4.57 -14.10 3.85
CA LYS A 387 3.81 -14.25 2.61
C LYS A 387 4.69 -14.68 1.44
N TYR A 388 5.92 -14.14 1.34
CA TYR A 388 6.90 -14.61 0.36
C TYR A 388 7.38 -16.04 0.67
N ALA A 389 7.59 -16.39 1.95
CA ALA A 389 7.89 -17.77 2.34
C ALA A 389 6.75 -18.73 1.98
N THR A 390 5.50 -18.32 2.19
CA THR A 390 4.32 -19.09 1.77
C THR A 390 4.30 -19.30 0.26
N ALA A 391 4.61 -18.26 -0.53
CA ALA A 391 4.71 -18.38 -1.98
C ALA A 391 5.79 -19.39 -2.39
N ALA A 392 6.97 -19.36 -1.76
CA ALA A 392 8.04 -20.32 -2.01
C ALA A 392 7.63 -21.77 -1.72
N ARG A 393 6.91 -22.01 -0.59
CA ARG A 393 6.38 -23.34 -0.28
C ARG A 393 5.41 -23.84 -1.34
N LEU A 394 4.52 -22.98 -1.84
CA LEU A 394 3.58 -23.34 -2.90
C LEU A 394 4.29 -23.66 -4.23
N LEU A 395 5.37 -22.94 -4.56
CA LEU A 395 6.11 -23.14 -5.81
C LEU A 395 7.02 -24.38 -5.80
N TYR A 396 7.67 -24.64 -4.67
CA TYR A 396 8.75 -25.63 -4.57
C TYR A 396 8.41 -26.86 -3.72
N GLY A 397 7.25 -26.89 -3.07
CA GLY A 397 6.75 -28.07 -2.37
C GLY A 397 7.52 -28.45 -1.10
N TYR A 398 8.10 -27.48 -0.39
CA TYR A 398 8.72 -27.75 0.91
C TYR A 398 7.64 -28.16 1.93
N SER A 399 7.54 -29.47 2.20
CA SER A 399 6.84 -30.03 3.35
C SER A 399 7.52 -29.58 4.66
N GLU A 400 6.73 -29.37 5.70
CA GLU A 400 7.17 -28.96 7.05
C GLU A 400 8.26 -29.85 7.66
#